data_AF-A0AAD5NX68-F1
#
_entry.id   AF-A0AAD5NX68-F1
#
_cell.length_a   1.000
_cell.length_b   1.000
_cell.length_c   1.000
_cell.angle_alpha   90.00
_cell.angle_beta   90.00
_cell.angle_gamma   90.00
#
_symmetry.space_group_name_H-M   'P 1'
#
loop_
_entity.id
_entity.type
_entity.pdbx_description
1 polymer ?
#
loop_
_entity_poly.entity_id
_entity_poly.type
_entity_poly.pdbx_seq_one_letter_code
_entity_poly.pdbx_strand_id
1 'polypeptide(L)'
;MANDFVMKGGKTIKTVIIDKYDSTVTDNYWNLFLQVCETIIGFDTEWSYVSAGKDDRMETRIVLLRFCIETCCLIVKLTDDHRVLEKLGSFLCNKGIVFAGFHIQKDLDKLQKMYGFEVRNFVDLNHFAAKVQNEPLLSVYGVRELTRFFFARGFK
;
A
#
# COMPACT_ATOMS: atom_id res chain seq x y z
N MET A 1 8.10 -15.35 6.31
CA MET A 1 7.10 -16.13 7.09
C MET A 1 5.71 -15.70 6.66
N ALA A 2 4.76 -16.64 6.53
CA ALA A 2 3.39 -16.35 6.16
C ALA A 2 2.46 -16.58 7.36
N ASN A 3 1.53 -15.65 7.61
CA ASN A 3 0.54 -15.73 8.68
C ASN A 3 -0.85 -15.53 8.09
N ASP A 4 -1.84 -16.29 8.58
CA ASP A 4 -3.21 -16.24 8.05
C ASP A 4 -4.15 -15.54 9.05
N PHE A 5 -5.00 -14.65 8.53
CA PHE A 5 -5.99 -13.92 9.32
C PHE A 5 -7.39 -14.14 8.75
N VAL A 6 -8.37 -14.42 9.61
CA VAL A 6 -9.76 -14.64 9.20
C VAL A 6 -10.56 -13.36 9.38
N MET A 7 -11.13 -12.87 8.26
CA MET A 7 -11.99 -11.70 8.22
C MET A 7 -13.39 -12.04 8.76
N LYS A 8 -14.17 -11.03 9.17
CA LYS A 8 -15.54 -11.22 9.67
C LYS A 8 -16.47 -11.98 8.71
N GLY A 9 -16.22 -11.91 7.41
CA GLY A 9 -16.94 -12.66 6.37
C GLY A 9 -16.48 -14.11 6.17
N GLY A 10 -15.63 -14.65 7.06
CA GLY A 10 -15.08 -16.01 6.96
C GLY A 10 -13.93 -16.16 5.97
N LYS A 11 -13.61 -15.11 5.20
CA LYS A 11 -12.52 -15.11 4.24
C LYS A 11 -11.16 -15.04 4.93
N THR A 12 -10.22 -15.88 4.52
CA THR A 12 -8.83 -15.85 5.00
C THR A 12 -7.97 -14.94 4.12
N ILE A 13 -7.16 -14.09 4.76
CA ILE A 13 -6.10 -13.30 4.11
C ILE A 13 -4.75 -13.84 4.56
N LYS A 14 -3.93 -14.24 3.59
CA LYS A 14 -2.55 -14.63 3.82
C LYS A 14 -1.65 -13.40 3.86
N THR A 15 -0.91 -13.23 4.94
CA THR A 15 0.07 -12.15 5.10
C THR A 15 1.46 -12.64 4.83
N VAL A 16 2.22 -11.92 4.02
CA VAL A 16 3.58 -12.27 3.60
C VAL A 16 4.49 -11.09 3.83
N ILE A 17 5.64 -11.32 4.44
CA ILE A 17 6.65 -10.29 4.67
C ILE A 17 7.84 -10.53 3.74
N ILE A 18 8.22 -9.48 2.99
CA ILE A 18 9.45 -9.40 2.20
C ILE A 18 10.36 -8.37 2.86
N ASP A 19 11.46 -8.81 3.44
CA ASP A 19 12.52 -7.96 4.01
C ASP A 19 13.90 -8.19 3.36
N LYS A 20 14.01 -9.22 2.53
CA LYS A 20 15.18 -9.55 1.71
C LYS A 20 14.71 -10.20 0.41
N TYR A 21 15.55 -10.13 -0.62
CA TYR A 21 15.28 -10.82 -1.87
C TYR A 21 15.40 -12.34 -1.71
N ASP A 22 14.35 -13.06 -2.12
CA ASP A 22 14.35 -14.50 -2.27
C ASP A 22 13.59 -14.82 -3.56
N SER A 23 14.26 -15.32 -4.60
CA SER A 23 13.62 -15.55 -5.90
C SER A 23 12.42 -16.49 -5.84
N THR A 24 12.36 -17.43 -4.89
CA THR A 24 11.23 -18.35 -4.75
C THR A 24 10.04 -17.70 -4.06
N VAL A 25 10.26 -16.73 -3.19
CA VAL A 25 9.20 -16.04 -2.45
C VAL A 25 8.81 -14.76 -3.19
N THR A 26 9.78 -13.89 -3.38
CA THR A 26 9.62 -12.56 -3.98
C THR A 26 8.95 -12.65 -5.35
N ASP A 27 9.41 -13.51 -6.25
CA ASP A 27 8.90 -13.53 -7.63
C ASP A 27 7.51 -14.15 -7.70
N ASN A 28 7.26 -15.18 -6.89
CA ASN A 28 5.94 -15.81 -6.80
C ASN A 28 4.87 -14.83 -6.30
N TYR A 29 5.18 -14.02 -5.28
CA TYR A 29 4.22 -13.05 -4.76
C TYR A 29 4.07 -11.82 -5.66
N TRP A 30 5.14 -11.35 -6.32
CA TRP A 30 4.98 -10.31 -7.34
C TRP A 30 4.10 -10.78 -8.49
N ASN A 31 4.33 -12.01 -8.99
CA ASN A 31 3.51 -12.60 -10.03
C ASN A 31 2.05 -12.78 -9.59
N LEU A 32 1.80 -13.18 -8.34
CA LEU A 32 0.44 -13.28 -7.80
C LEU A 32 -0.31 -11.94 -7.90
N PHE A 33 0.35 -10.84 -7.58
CA PHE A 33 -0.24 -9.50 -7.65
C PHE A 33 -0.34 -8.95 -9.09
N LEU A 34 0.40 -9.52 -10.05
CA LEU A 34 0.38 -9.14 -11.47
C LEU A 34 -0.56 -10.00 -12.33
N GLN A 35 -0.98 -11.17 -11.86
CA GLN A 35 -1.83 -12.11 -12.60
C GLN A 35 -3.32 -11.73 -12.64
N VAL A 36 -3.75 -10.77 -11.83
CA VAL A 36 -5.16 -10.38 -11.74
C VAL A 36 -5.43 -9.30 -12.80
N CYS A 37 -6.14 -9.61 -13.90
CA CYS A 37 -6.52 -8.59 -14.89
C CYS A 37 -7.27 -7.42 -14.22
N GLU A 38 -6.94 -6.18 -14.58
CA GLU A 38 -7.46 -4.94 -13.98
C GLU A 38 -7.30 -4.90 -12.45
N THR A 39 -6.06 -5.04 -11.96
CA THR A 39 -5.82 -5.14 -10.52
C THR A 39 -6.01 -3.79 -9.82
N ILE A 40 -7.01 -3.71 -8.95
CA ILE A 40 -7.04 -2.74 -7.85
C ILE A 40 -6.30 -3.38 -6.68
N ILE A 41 -5.26 -2.70 -6.19
CA ILE A 41 -4.44 -3.15 -5.07
C ILE A 41 -4.58 -2.14 -3.95
N GLY A 42 -5.04 -2.60 -2.79
CA GLY A 42 -5.05 -1.80 -1.56
C GLY A 42 -3.62 -1.40 -1.20
N PHE A 43 -3.39 -0.13 -0.93
CA PHE A 43 -2.06 0.43 -0.74
C PHE A 43 -1.98 1.27 0.54
N ASP A 44 -0.93 1.04 1.32
CA ASP A 44 -0.69 1.74 2.58
C ASP A 44 0.82 1.78 2.89
N THR A 45 1.24 2.77 3.70
CA THR A 45 2.65 2.94 4.08
C THR A 45 2.80 3.15 5.59
N GLU A 46 3.94 2.73 6.14
CA GLU A 46 4.33 3.09 7.51
C GLU A 46 5.63 3.86 7.52
N TRP A 47 5.72 4.81 8.44
CA TRP A 47 6.89 5.64 8.61
C TRP A 47 7.52 5.45 9.99
N SER A 48 8.81 5.74 10.08
CA SER A 48 9.58 5.73 11.31
C SER A 48 10.49 6.96 11.37
N TYR A 49 10.87 7.36 12.58
CA TYR A 49 11.89 8.40 12.76
C TYR A 49 13.28 7.80 12.58
N VAL A 50 14.09 8.43 11.75
CA VAL A 50 15.50 8.08 11.52
C VAL A 50 16.38 9.29 11.77
N SER A 51 17.57 9.04 12.32
CA SER A 51 18.57 10.10 12.51
C SER A 51 19.13 10.55 11.14
N ALA A 52 19.07 11.85 10.87
CA ALA A 52 19.52 12.49 9.63
C ALA A 52 21.00 12.90 9.68
N GLY A 53 21.85 12.02 10.23
CA GLY A 53 23.30 12.24 10.27
C GLY A 53 23.76 13.13 11.43
N LYS A 54 24.80 13.94 11.19
CA LYS A 54 25.65 14.56 12.23
C LYS A 54 24.97 15.59 13.13
N ASP A 55 23.81 16.11 12.75
CA ASP A 55 23.14 17.21 13.46
C ASP A 55 21.99 16.74 14.39
N ASP A 56 21.87 15.43 14.66
CA ASP A 56 20.80 14.81 15.46
C ASP A 56 19.36 15.20 15.05
N ARG A 57 19.19 15.71 13.82
CA ARG A 57 17.88 16.02 13.26
C ARG A 57 17.14 14.71 12.98
N MET A 58 15.90 14.62 13.45
CA MET A 58 15.03 13.47 13.18
C MET A 58 14.26 13.72 11.89
N GLU A 59 14.35 12.77 10.96
CA GLU A 59 13.56 12.77 9.74
C GLU A 59 12.60 11.58 9.74
N THR A 60 11.42 11.75 9.13
CA THR A 60 10.50 10.62 8.92
C THR A 60 10.86 9.91 7.64
N ARG A 61 11.05 8.59 7.71
CA ARG A 61 11.29 7.72 6.56
C ARG A 61 10.20 6.66 6.45
N ILE A 62 9.74 6.39 5.23
CA ILE A 62 8.84 5.25 4.99
C ILE A 62 9.67 3.97 5.15
N VAL A 63 9.22 3.04 5.99
CA VAL A 63 9.96 1.81 6.31
C VAL A 63 9.24 0.55 5.85
N LEU A 64 7.92 0.62 5.65
CA LEU A 64 7.10 -0.49 5.19
C LEU A 64 6.09 0.01 4.15
N LEU A 65 5.87 -0.79 3.12
CA LEU A 65 4.75 -0.68 2.20
C LEU A 65 3.86 -1.91 2.35
N ARG A 66 2.56 -1.72 2.22
CA ARG A 66 1.59 -2.81 2.22
C ARG A 66 0.79 -2.80 0.92
N PHE A 67 0.65 -3.99 0.34
CA PHE A 67 -0.14 -4.25 -0.84
C PHE A 67 -1.17 -5.31 -0.51
N CYS A 68 -2.44 -5.01 -0.67
CA CYS A 68 -3.52 -5.91 -0.30
C CYS A 68 -4.39 -6.23 -1.53
N ILE A 69 -4.51 -7.51 -1.84
CA ILE A 69 -5.53 -8.06 -2.72
C ILE A 69 -6.50 -8.88 -1.89
N GLU A 70 -7.55 -9.35 -2.54
CA GLU A 70 -8.65 -10.07 -1.91
C GLU A 70 -8.19 -11.23 -0.98
N THR A 71 -7.13 -11.97 -1.33
CA THR A 71 -6.66 -13.16 -0.59
C THR A 71 -5.29 -13.00 0.08
N CYS A 72 -4.59 -11.89 -0.17
CA CYS A 72 -3.20 -11.73 0.27
C CYS A 72 -2.86 -10.29 0.63
N CYS A 73 -2.13 -10.11 1.74
CA CYS A 73 -1.49 -8.87 2.13
C CYS A 73 0.04 -9.06 2.09
N LEU A 74 0.68 -8.37 1.15
CA LEU A 74 2.13 -8.33 1.01
C LEU A 74 2.68 -7.12 1.76
N ILE A 75 3.57 -7.36 2.71
CA ILE A 75 4.25 -6.34 3.50
C ILE A 75 5.72 -6.31 3.05
N VAL A 76 6.13 -5.20 2.47
CA VAL A 76 7.49 -5.02 1.95
C VAL A 76 8.22 -4.05 2.85
N LYS A 77 9.30 -4.53 3.48
CA LYS A 77 10.21 -3.69 4.26
C LYS A 77 11.21 -3.05 3.32
N LEU A 78 11.32 -1.73 3.38
CA LEU A 78 12.35 -1.00 2.66
C LEU A 78 13.69 -1.22 3.36
N THR A 79 14.47 -2.15 2.81
CA THR A 79 15.84 -2.46 3.23
C THR A 79 16.82 -2.01 2.14
N ASP A 80 18.13 -2.07 2.43
CA ASP A 80 19.18 -1.75 1.46
C ASP A 80 19.39 -2.85 0.39
N ASP A 81 18.45 -3.80 0.27
CA ASP A 81 18.49 -4.83 -0.77
C ASP A 81 18.05 -4.24 -2.12
N HIS A 82 19.04 -3.94 -2.96
CA HIS A 82 18.84 -3.35 -4.27
C HIS A 82 17.85 -4.13 -5.17
N ARG A 83 17.80 -5.46 -5.08
CA ARG A 83 16.91 -6.27 -5.94
C ARG A 83 15.45 -6.13 -5.51
N VAL A 84 15.21 -6.03 -4.20
CA VAL A 84 13.86 -5.75 -3.67
C VAL A 84 13.41 -4.36 -4.13
N LEU A 85 14.28 -3.35 -4.01
CA LEU A 85 13.97 -1.97 -4.41
C LEU A 85 13.69 -1.83 -5.92
N GLU A 86 14.47 -2.50 -6.77
CA GLU A 86 14.29 -2.48 -8.23
C GLU A 86 12.94 -3.10 -8.65
N LYS A 87 12.62 -4.29 -8.10
CA LYS A 87 11.34 -4.95 -8.39
C LYS A 87 10.16 -4.16 -7.85
N LEU A 88 10.29 -3.59 -6.66
CA LEU A 88 9.27 -2.73 -6.07
C LEU A 88 9.02 -1.49 -6.93
N GLY A 89 10.08 -0.80 -7.39
CA GLY A 89 9.96 0.35 -8.28
C GLY A 89 9.24 -0.01 -9.59
N SER A 90 9.62 -1.12 -10.21
CA SER A 90 8.96 -1.62 -11.43
C SER A 90 7.48 -1.94 -11.20
N PHE A 91 7.15 -2.53 -10.05
CA PHE A 91 5.79 -2.86 -9.64
C PHE A 91 4.93 -1.61 -9.43
N LEU A 92 5.43 -0.64 -8.66
CA LEU A 92 4.75 0.65 -8.41
C LEU A 92 4.56 1.47 -9.69
N CYS A 93 5.49 1.34 -10.63
CA CYS A 93 5.36 1.94 -11.94
C CYS A 93 4.37 1.19 -12.84
N ASN A 94 3.82 0.02 -12.54
CA ASN A 94 2.95 -0.65 -13.51
C ASN A 94 1.62 0.13 -13.73
N LYS A 95 1.38 0.63 -14.95
CA LYS A 95 0.16 1.38 -15.31
C LYS A 95 -1.10 0.51 -15.37
N GLY A 96 -0.94 -0.80 -15.53
CA GLY A 96 -2.05 -1.75 -15.51
C GLY A 96 -2.62 -2.02 -14.11
N ILE A 97 -1.98 -1.48 -13.07
CA ILE A 97 -2.38 -1.62 -11.67
C ILE A 97 -2.91 -0.28 -11.18
N VAL A 98 -4.01 -0.28 -10.43
CA VAL A 98 -4.49 0.88 -9.67
C VAL A 98 -4.19 0.67 -8.19
N PHE A 99 -3.33 1.52 -7.62
CA PHE A 99 -3.04 1.52 -6.18
C PHE A 99 -4.06 2.37 -5.42
N ALA A 100 -4.95 1.74 -4.66
CA ALA A 100 -6.02 2.42 -3.92
C ALA A 100 -5.66 2.53 -2.43
N GLY A 101 -5.62 3.75 -1.90
CA GLY A 101 -5.30 3.97 -0.49
C GLY A 101 -6.00 5.18 0.11
N PHE A 102 -5.74 5.46 1.38
CA PHE A 102 -6.36 6.54 2.15
C PHE A 102 -5.36 7.65 2.43
N HIS A 103 -5.70 8.90 2.12
CA HIS A 103 -4.83 10.07 2.35
C HIS A 103 -3.40 9.89 1.79
N ILE A 104 -3.27 9.19 0.66
CA ILE A 104 -1.98 8.65 0.20
C ILE A 104 -1.07 9.68 -0.45
N GLN A 105 -1.58 10.85 -0.85
CA GLN A 105 -0.82 11.81 -1.65
C GLN A 105 0.52 12.19 -0.99
N LYS A 106 0.51 12.46 0.32
CA LYS A 106 1.74 12.82 1.07
C LYS A 106 2.74 11.67 1.14
N ASP A 107 2.27 10.44 1.18
CA ASP A 107 3.12 9.26 1.24
C ASP A 107 3.76 8.99 -0.13
N LEU A 108 3.04 9.23 -1.22
CA LEU A 108 3.58 9.15 -2.58
C LEU A 108 4.69 10.19 -2.81
N ASP A 109 4.46 11.44 -2.40
CA ASP A 109 5.46 12.50 -2.48
C ASP A 109 6.74 12.13 -1.68
N LYS A 110 6.54 11.52 -0.50
CA LYS A 110 7.63 11.00 0.34
C LYS A 110 8.37 9.84 -0.32
N LEU A 111 7.66 8.86 -0.91
CA LEU A 111 8.27 7.75 -1.63
C LEU A 111 9.13 8.23 -2.80
N GLN A 112 8.61 9.17 -3.60
CA GLN A 112 9.34 9.75 -4.70
C GLN A 112 10.59 10.49 -4.20
N LYS A 113 10.45 11.33 -3.16
CA LYS A 113 11.57 12.12 -2.62
C LYS A 113 12.68 11.25 -2.03
N MET A 114 12.32 10.18 -1.31
CA MET A 114 13.30 9.37 -0.56
C MET A 114 13.89 8.22 -1.37
N TYR A 115 13.09 7.59 -2.24
CA TYR A 115 13.45 6.36 -2.94
C TYR A 115 13.41 6.48 -4.46
N GLY A 116 12.91 7.60 -4.99
CA GLY A 116 12.69 7.76 -6.44
C GLY A 116 11.55 6.90 -6.97
N PHE A 117 10.69 6.37 -6.10
CA PHE A 117 9.57 5.52 -6.51
C PHE A 117 8.38 6.33 -6.98
N GLU A 118 8.09 6.22 -8.28
CA GLU A 118 6.91 6.79 -8.90
C GLU A 118 5.76 5.77 -8.88
N VAL A 119 4.66 6.11 -8.20
CA VAL A 119 3.42 5.32 -8.25
C VAL A 119 2.54 5.90 -9.37
N ARG A 120 2.59 5.26 -10.55
CA ARG A 120 2.05 5.86 -11.78
C ARG A 120 0.53 5.89 -11.87
N ASN A 121 -0.17 5.06 -11.12
CA ASN A 121 -1.62 4.96 -11.17
C ASN A 121 -2.18 4.66 -9.78
N PHE A 122 -2.73 5.68 -9.13
CA PHE A 122 -3.26 5.59 -7.78
C PHE A 122 -4.59 6.31 -7.64
N VAL A 123 -5.36 5.89 -6.62
CA VAL A 123 -6.64 6.50 -6.25
C VAL A 123 -6.64 6.77 -4.75
N ASP A 124 -6.84 8.03 -4.39
CA ASP A 124 -7.17 8.40 -3.01
C ASP A 124 -8.65 8.13 -2.76
N LEU A 125 -8.93 7.10 -1.95
CA LEU A 125 -10.27 6.62 -1.65
C LEU A 125 -11.10 7.66 -0.89
N ASN A 126 -10.50 8.55 -0.11
CA ASN A 126 -11.23 9.60 0.62
C ASN A 126 -11.82 10.63 -0.35
N HIS A 127 -10.99 11.15 -1.25
CA HIS A 127 -11.44 12.09 -2.27
C HIS A 127 -12.39 11.44 -3.28
N PHE A 128 -12.11 10.20 -3.67
CA PHE A 128 -12.98 9.44 -4.56
C PHE A 128 -14.36 9.21 -3.94
N ALA A 129 -14.42 8.75 -2.68
CA ALA A 129 -15.67 8.52 -1.97
C ALA A 129 -16.48 9.82 -1.81
N ALA A 130 -15.83 10.92 -1.42
CA ALA A 130 -16.50 12.21 -1.27
C ALA A 130 -17.17 12.67 -2.57
N LYS A 131 -16.49 12.47 -3.70
CA LYS A 131 -17.00 12.80 -5.03
C LYS A 131 -18.18 11.90 -5.42
N VAL A 132 -18.05 10.58 -5.30
CA VAL A 132 -19.08 9.61 -5.73
C VAL A 132 -20.34 9.71 -4.88
N GLN A 133 -20.20 9.95 -3.57
CA GLN A 133 -21.33 10.05 -2.64
C GLN A 133 -21.91 11.46 -2.54
N ASN A 134 -21.30 12.45 -3.21
CA ASN A 134 -21.62 13.87 -3.06
C ASN A 134 -21.63 14.32 -1.58
N GLU A 135 -20.66 13.82 -0.81
CA GLU A 135 -20.54 14.05 0.64
C GLU A 135 -19.10 14.52 0.95
N PRO A 136 -18.85 15.84 0.99
CA PRO A 136 -17.50 16.39 1.17
C PRO A 136 -16.80 15.91 2.45
N LEU A 137 -17.54 15.60 3.51
CA LEU A 137 -16.97 15.14 4.79
C LEU A 137 -16.24 13.80 4.67
N LEU A 138 -16.54 12.95 3.68
CA LEU A 138 -15.82 11.69 3.49
C LEU A 138 -14.34 11.90 3.15
N SER A 139 -14.00 13.09 2.62
CA SER A 139 -12.62 13.44 2.27
C SER A 139 -11.69 13.56 3.47
N VAL A 140 -12.23 13.72 4.69
CA VAL A 140 -11.44 13.87 5.92
C VAL A 140 -11.56 12.68 6.86
N TYR A 141 -12.30 11.63 6.47
CA TYR A 141 -12.51 10.45 7.31
C TYR A 141 -11.24 9.61 7.43
N GLY A 142 -11.03 9.01 8.59
CA GLY A 142 -10.05 7.93 8.73
C GLY A 142 -10.55 6.65 8.07
N VAL A 143 -9.65 5.66 7.93
CA VAL A 143 -9.94 4.36 7.32
C VAL A 143 -11.17 3.71 7.97
N ARG A 144 -11.24 3.74 9.31
CA ARG A 144 -12.31 3.10 10.08
C ARG A 144 -13.65 3.82 9.88
N GLU A 145 -13.65 5.14 9.88
CA GLU A 145 -14.83 5.98 9.68
C GLU A 145 -15.40 5.80 8.28
N LEU A 146 -14.55 5.82 7.25
CA LEU A 146 -14.97 5.62 5.86
C LEU A 146 -15.48 4.20 5.65
N THR A 147 -14.79 3.20 6.21
CA THR A 147 -15.24 1.80 6.22
C THR A 147 -16.63 1.70 6.83
N ARG A 148 -16.86 2.25 8.03
CA ARG A 148 -18.18 2.23 8.67
C ARG A 148 -19.26 2.89 7.83
N PHE A 149 -18.95 4.01 7.16
CA PHE A 149 -19.89 4.69 6.29
C PHE A 149 -20.41 3.77 5.18
N PHE A 150 -19.51 3.08 4.46
CA PHE A 150 -19.88 2.18 3.37
C PHE A 150 -20.49 0.86 3.86
N PHE A 151 -19.94 0.24 4.90
CA PHE A 151 -20.47 -1.03 5.40
C PHE A 151 -21.84 -0.89 6.09
N ALA A 152 -22.17 0.27 6.65
CA ALA A 152 -23.49 0.51 7.25
C ALA A 152 -24.57 0.86 6.23
N ARG A 153 -24.20 1.42 5.06
CA ARG A 153 -25.15 1.94 4.07
C ARG A 153 -25.23 1.11 2.78
N GLY A 154 -24.28 0.20 2.56
CA GLY A 154 -24.08 -0.45 1.26
C GLY A 154 -23.48 0.50 0.22
N PHE A 155 -22.92 -0.04 -0.85
CA PHE A 155 -22.59 0.76 -2.03
C PHE A 155 -23.92 1.09 -2.74
N LYS A 156 -24.24 2.38 -2.89
CA LYS A 156 -25.36 2.83 -3.71
C LYS A 156 -24.99 2.81 -5.18
#